data_AF-A0A2N9BC94-F1
#
_entry.id   AF-A0A2N9BC94-F1
#
_cell.length_a   1.000
_cell.length_b   1.000
_cell.length_c   1.000
_cell.angle_alpha   90.00
_cell.angle_beta   90.00
_cell.angle_gamma   90.00
#
_symmetry.space_group_name_H-M   'P 1'
#
loop_
_entity.id
_entity.type
_entity.pdbx_description
1 polymer ?
#
loop_
_entity_poly.entity_id
_entity_poly.type
_entity_poly.pdbx_seq_one_letter_code
_entity_poly.pdbx_strand_id
1 'polypeptide(L)'
;MTVEAGAGRLRTEADEPGWEVDPDDEWGVAVIATVGRQLKLRREAVGIRAAEFGTAVGYGEDMVYKIEGGKRIPRQEYLVKADEVLGAGGLIAATWEDVKKVRYPKKVRDLAQMEAKAVELQLYDPLNVHGLLQTPEYARGLLLMRRPAYTEEEVERFIAARVARKAVFERDPAPEISFVLEEWTLRRPLGDRAVLRRQLTPA
;
A
#
# COMPACT_ATOMS: atom_id res chain seq x y z
N MET A 1 -14.20 33.43 -36.28
CA MET A 1 -13.62 33.45 -34.93
C MET A 1 -13.16 32.04 -34.61
N THR A 2 -11.86 31.85 -34.70
CA THR A 2 -11.12 30.62 -34.39
C THR A 2 -11.09 30.46 -32.87
N VAL A 3 -11.62 29.36 -32.34
CA VAL A 3 -11.40 28.96 -30.94
C VAL A 3 -10.26 27.95 -30.94
N GLU A 4 -9.12 28.39 -30.42
CA GLU A 4 -7.93 27.56 -30.23
C GLU A 4 -8.25 26.36 -29.32
N ALA A 5 -7.81 25.19 -29.79
CA ALA A 5 -7.81 23.96 -29.04
C ALA A 5 -6.88 24.12 -27.82
N GLY A 6 -7.48 24.28 -26.64
CA GLY A 6 -6.77 24.14 -25.38
C GLY A 6 -6.24 22.71 -25.28
N ALA A 7 -4.91 22.58 -25.41
CA ALA A 7 -4.19 21.34 -25.19
C ALA A 7 -4.63 20.72 -23.86
N GLY A 8 -5.37 19.62 -23.95
CA GLY A 8 -5.75 18.82 -22.79
C GLY A 8 -4.48 18.38 -22.09
N ARG A 9 -4.22 18.96 -20.92
CA ARG A 9 -3.21 18.47 -19.99
C ARG A 9 -3.65 17.06 -19.61
N LEU A 10 -3.05 16.06 -20.25
CA LEU A 10 -3.20 14.65 -19.86
C LEU A 10 -2.91 14.61 -18.36
N ARG A 11 -3.87 14.12 -17.57
CA ARG A 11 -3.62 13.72 -16.20
C ARG A 11 -2.54 12.63 -16.26
N THR A 12 -1.28 13.00 -16.12
CA THR A 12 -0.21 12.04 -15.91
C THR A 12 -0.48 11.37 -14.56
N GLU A 13 -0.42 10.05 -14.49
CA GLU A 13 -0.44 9.21 -13.27
C GLU A 13 0.58 9.65 -12.19
N ALA A 14 1.40 10.68 -12.49
CA ALA A 14 2.44 11.27 -11.66
C ALA A 14 1.98 11.90 -10.33
N ASP A 15 0.67 12.11 -10.15
CA ASP A 15 0.08 12.78 -8.97
C ASP A 15 -0.89 11.92 -8.16
N GLU A 16 -0.92 10.59 -8.36
CA GLU A 16 -1.80 9.74 -7.56
C GLU A 16 -1.40 9.73 -6.06
N PRO A 17 -2.28 10.22 -5.16
CA PRO A 17 -2.06 10.15 -3.72
C PRO A 17 -1.86 8.70 -3.25
N GLY A 18 -1.02 8.51 -2.23
CA GLY A 18 -0.99 7.26 -1.47
C GLY A 18 0.24 6.38 -1.63
N TRP A 19 1.19 6.63 -2.53
CA TRP A 19 2.50 5.93 -2.55
C TRP A 19 3.67 6.80 -2.09
N GLU A 20 3.38 7.77 -1.23
CA GLU A 20 4.39 8.52 -0.50
C GLU A 20 4.89 7.68 0.68
N VAL A 21 6.15 7.87 1.04
CA VAL A 21 6.70 7.27 2.25
C VAL A 21 6.23 8.08 3.44
N ASP A 22 5.69 7.41 4.46
CA ASP A 22 5.35 8.05 5.73
C ASP A 22 6.64 8.66 6.34
N PRO A 23 6.71 9.98 6.57
CA PRO A 23 7.92 10.62 7.08
C PRO A 23 8.30 10.13 8.49
N ASP A 24 7.33 9.62 9.27
CA ASP A 24 7.57 9.07 10.61
C ASP A 24 8.03 7.60 10.57
N ASP A 25 8.15 7.02 9.38
CA ASP A 25 8.61 5.65 9.13
C ASP A 25 10.09 5.61 8.75
N GLU A 26 10.98 5.78 9.73
CA GLU A 26 12.44 5.82 9.52
C GLU A 26 12.96 4.63 8.72
N TRP A 27 12.45 3.42 8.99
CA TRP A 27 12.82 2.21 8.25
C TRP A 27 12.34 2.28 6.80
N GLY A 28 11.07 2.64 6.57
CA GLY A 28 10.51 2.82 5.24
C GLY A 28 11.27 3.87 4.42
N VAL A 29 11.58 5.01 5.04
CA VAL A 29 12.40 6.08 4.45
C VAL A 29 13.79 5.54 4.07
N ALA A 30 14.45 4.79 4.96
CA ALA A 30 15.77 4.24 4.69
C ALA A 30 15.77 3.22 3.53
N VAL A 31 14.76 2.33 3.47
CA VAL A 31 14.60 1.35 2.39
C VAL A 31 14.42 2.06 1.06
N ILE A 32 13.45 2.97 0.97
CA ILE A 32 13.09 3.64 -0.28
C ILE A 32 14.20 4.57 -0.75
N ALA A 33 14.87 5.29 0.15
CA ALA A 33 16.04 6.10 -0.19
C ALA A 33 17.21 5.24 -0.68
N THR A 34 17.40 4.03 -0.14
CA THR A 34 18.46 3.11 -0.59
C THR A 34 18.17 2.58 -1.99
N VAL A 35 16.94 2.13 -2.25
CA VAL A 35 16.53 1.69 -3.59
C VAL A 35 16.64 2.83 -4.60
N GLY A 36 16.17 4.03 -4.26
CA GLY A 36 16.29 5.22 -5.11
C GLY A 36 17.73 5.57 -5.47
N ARG A 37 18.65 5.52 -4.49
CA ARG A 37 20.10 5.72 -4.74
C ARG A 37 20.68 4.65 -5.66
N GLN A 38 20.33 3.38 -5.49
CA GLN A 38 20.81 2.30 -6.35
C GLN A 38 20.33 2.45 -7.80
N LEU A 39 19.06 2.83 -7.98
CA LEU A 39 18.49 3.14 -9.30
C LEU A 39 19.27 4.28 -9.98
N LYS A 40 19.48 5.39 -9.27
CA LYS A 40 20.23 6.54 -9.78
C LYS A 40 21.65 6.18 -10.19
N LEU A 41 22.39 5.50 -9.31
CA LEU A 41 23.79 5.12 -9.57
C LEU A 41 23.90 4.20 -10.79
N ARG A 42 22.98 3.24 -10.94
CA ARG A 42 22.98 2.34 -12.09
C ARG A 42 22.58 3.04 -13.38
N ARG A 43 21.58 3.92 -13.33
CA ARG A 43 21.19 4.75 -14.49
C ARG A 43 22.36 5.61 -14.97
N GLU A 44 23.07 6.25 -14.05
CA GLU A 44 24.25 7.07 -14.37
C GLU A 44 25.41 6.20 -14.90
N ALA A 45 25.60 4.99 -14.37
CA ALA A 45 26.63 4.06 -14.86
C ALA A 45 26.38 3.57 -16.30
N VAL A 46 25.11 3.42 -16.71
CA VAL A 46 24.73 3.09 -18.10
C VAL A 46 24.65 4.35 -18.98
N GLY A 47 24.76 5.55 -18.41
CA GLY A 47 24.83 6.82 -19.14
C GLY A 47 23.49 7.35 -19.64
N ILE A 48 22.36 6.85 -19.12
CA ILE A 48 21.01 7.24 -19.57
C ILE A 48 20.50 8.44 -18.75
N ARG A 49 19.89 9.43 -19.39
CA ARG A 49 19.29 10.58 -18.69
C ARG A 49 17.97 10.19 -18.00
N ALA A 50 17.56 10.90 -16.96
CA ALA A 50 16.31 10.63 -16.25
C ALA A 50 15.07 10.63 -17.17
N ALA A 51 15.01 11.55 -18.14
CA ALA A 51 13.93 11.62 -19.13
C ALA A 51 13.88 10.40 -20.07
N GLU A 52 15.04 9.96 -20.56
CA GLU A 52 15.17 8.77 -21.41
C GLU A 52 14.83 7.51 -20.62
N PHE A 53 15.31 7.41 -19.38
CA PHE A 53 15.02 6.30 -18.49
C PHE A 53 13.53 6.22 -18.16
N GLY A 54 12.90 7.35 -17.84
CA GLY A 54 11.45 7.45 -17.63
C GLY A 54 10.70 6.91 -18.84
N THR A 55 11.05 7.37 -20.05
CA THR A 55 10.44 6.89 -21.30
C THR A 55 10.60 5.38 -21.45
N ALA A 56 11.78 4.83 -21.17
CA ALA A 56 12.05 3.40 -21.29
C ALA A 56 11.24 2.54 -20.31
N VAL A 57 11.04 3.00 -19.07
CA VAL A 57 10.25 2.28 -18.06
C VAL A 57 8.74 2.58 -18.12
N GLY A 58 8.33 3.58 -18.91
CA GLY A 58 6.94 3.99 -19.10
C GLY A 58 6.43 5.02 -18.08
N TYR A 59 7.31 5.83 -17.50
CA TYR A 59 6.99 6.84 -16.49
C TYR A 59 7.56 8.21 -16.86
N GLY A 60 6.99 9.30 -16.31
CA GLY A 60 7.52 10.65 -16.54
C GLY A 60 8.85 10.91 -15.82
N GLU A 61 9.63 11.87 -16.32
CA GLU A 61 10.92 12.28 -15.73
C GLU A 61 10.78 12.71 -14.25
N ASP A 62 9.73 13.44 -13.91
CA ASP A 62 9.46 13.85 -12.51
C ASP A 62 9.28 12.64 -11.57
N MET A 63 8.62 11.58 -12.05
CA MET A 63 8.45 10.34 -11.27
C MET A 63 9.80 9.65 -11.04
N VAL A 64 10.68 9.64 -12.04
CA VAL A 64 12.06 9.13 -11.88
C VAL A 64 12.78 9.89 -10.78
N TYR A 65 12.75 11.22 -10.78
CA TYR A 65 13.40 12.00 -9.72
C TYR A 65 12.79 11.77 -8.33
N LYS A 66 11.46 11.63 -8.25
CA LYS A 66 10.77 11.32 -6.98
C LYS A 66 11.17 9.94 -6.44
N ILE A 67 11.27 8.92 -7.30
CA ILE A 67 11.70 7.56 -6.91
C ILE A 67 13.18 7.55 -6.54
N GLU A 68 14.06 8.11 -7.38
CA GLU A 68 15.50 8.19 -7.12
C GLU A 68 15.83 8.98 -5.85
N GLY A 69 15.04 10.02 -5.56
CA GLY A 69 15.13 10.83 -4.36
C GLY A 69 14.50 10.18 -3.12
N GLY A 70 13.92 8.99 -3.24
CA GLY A 70 13.31 8.26 -2.12
C GLY A 70 11.98 8.82 -1.63
N LYS A 71 11.34 9.72 -2.38
CA LYS A 71 10.07 10.37 -2.01
C LYS A 71 8.84 9.56 -2.43
N ARG A 72 9.00 8.67 -3.41
CA ARG A 72 7.94 7.81 -3.94
C ARG A 72 8.33 6.35 -3.80
N ILE A 73 7.39 5.54 -3.30
CA ILE A 73 7.51 4.09 -3.29
C ILE A 73 7.31 3.58 -4.73
N PRO A 74 8.31 2.93 -5.37
CA PRO A 74 8.18 2.44 -6.73
C PRO A 74 7.23 1.23 -6.80
N ARG A 75 6.50 1.12 -7.90
CA ARG A 75 5.66 -0.06 -8.20
C ARG A 75 6.53 -1.26 -8.59
N GLN A 76 6.00 -2.47 -8.42
CA GLN A 76 6.73 -3.70 -8.82
C GLN A 76 7.10 -3.69 -10.30
N GLU A 77 6.15 -3.33 -11.16
CA GLU A 77 6.36 -3.21 -12.61
C GLU A 77 7.46 -2.21 -12.98
N TYR A 78 7.59 -1.13 -12.22
CA TYR A 78 8.66 -0.15 -12.40
C TYR A 78 10.02 -0.78 -12.09
N LEU A 79 10.14 -1.51 -10.96
CA LEU A 79 11.39 -2.16 -10.56
C LEU A 79 11.80 -3.27 -11.54
N VAL A 80 10.84 -4.05 -12.05
CA VAL A 80 11.10 -5.09 -13.04
C VAL A 80 11.62 -4.48 -14.34
N LYS A 81 10.94 -3.47 -14.90
CA LYS A 81 11.40 -2.79 -16.12
C LYS A 81 12.73 -2.06 -15.92
N ALA A 82 12.92 -1.43 -14.77
CA ALA A 82 14.18 -0.76 -14.43
C ALA A 82 15.34 -1.76 -14.39
N ASP A 83 15.13 -2.97 -13.88
CA ASP A 83 16.14 -4.03 -13.87
C ASP A 83 16.59 -4.41 -15.29
N GLU A 84 15.62 -4.58 -16.19
CA GLU A 84 15.86 -4.89 -17.61
C GLU A 84 16.61 -3.76 -18.33
N VAL A 85 16.12 -2.52 -18.21
CA VAL A 85 16.70 -1.33 -18.88
C VAL A 85 18.11 -1.04 -18.39
N LEU A 86 18.38 -1.25 -17.11
CA LEU A 86 19.68 -0.98 -16.49
C LEU A 86 20.62 -2.19 -16.49
N GLY A 87 20.18 -3.35 -17.02
CA GLY A 87 20.97 -4.57 -17.04
C GLY A 87 21.41 -5.03 -15.65
N ALA A 88 20.52 -4.92 -14.65
CA ALA A 88 20.88 -5.11 -13.24
C ALA A 88 20.90 -6.57 -12.78
N GLY A 89 20.51 -7.53 -13.63
CA GLY A 89 20.64 -8.96 -13.37
C GLY A 89 19.75 -9.45 -12.22
N GLY A 90 18.59 -8.85 -12.04
CA GLY A 90 17.60 -9.17 -11.00
C GLY A 90 17.81 -8.43 -9.68
N LEU A 91 18.90 -7.68 -9.52
CA LEU A 91 19.22 -6.99 -8.26
C LEU A 91 18.23 -5.87 -7.93
N ILE A 92 17.74 -5.14 -8.92
CA ILE A 92 16.73 -4.09 -8.72
C ILE A 92 15.37 -4.75 -8.50
N ALA A 93 15.01 -5.75 -9.29
CA ALA A 93 13.73 -6.44 -9.16
C ALA A 93 13.58 -7.10 -7.77
N ALA A 94 14.65 -7.69 -7.23
CA ALA A 94 14.67 -8.33 -5.91
C ALA A 94 14.35 -7.36 -4.75
N THR A 95 14.61 -6.06 -4.92
CA THR A 95 14.30 -5.05 -3.88
C THR A 95 12.80 -4.93 -3.60
N TRP A 96 11.95 -5.44 -4.51
CA TRP A 96 10.49 -5.45 -4.32
C TRP A 96 10.07 -6.11 -3.00
N GLU A 97 10.80 -7.12 -2.52
CA GLU A 97 10.47 -7.81 -1.28
C GLU A 97 10.50 -6.91 -0.04
N ASP A 98 11.35 -5.88 -0.05
CA ASP A 98 11.41 -4.89 1.02
C ASP A 98 10.50 -3.70 0.72
N VAL A 99 10.47 -3.23 -0.53
CA VAL A 99 9.59 -2.12 -0.98
C VAL A 99 8.12 -2.45 -0.73
N LYS A 100 7.68 -3.69 -0.98
CA LYS A 100 6.28 -4.10 -0.77
C LYS A 100 5.86 -4.04 0.70
N LYS A 101 6.80 -4.19 1.64
CA LYS A 101 6.52 -4.02 3.07
C LYS A 101 6.31 -2.54 3.37
N VAL A 102 7.15 -1.65 2.84
CA VAL A 102 7.03 -0.18 3.03
C VAL A 102 5.68 0.35 2.51
N ARG A 103 5.11 -0.26 1.47
CA ARG A 103 3.78 0.09 0.94
C ARG A 103 2.71 0.11 2.04
N TYR A 104 2.80 -0.75 3.06
CA TYR A 104 1.84 -0.79 4.16
C TYR A 104 2.14 0.32 5.19
N PRO A 105 1.11 1.01 5.70
CA PRO A 105 1.29 2.06 6.71
C PRO A 105 2.06 1.53 7.92
N LYS A 106 2.96 2.35 8.49
CA LYS A 106 3.79 2.00 9.65
C LYS A 106 2.98 1.37 10.78
N LYS A 107 1.88 2.02 11.19
CA LYS A 107 0.98 1.51 12.24
C LYS A 107 0.46 0.10 11.98
N VAL A 108 0.19 -0.24 10.73
CA VAL A 108 -0.28 -1.60 10.36
C VAL A 108 0.85 -2.61 10.49
N ARG A 109 2.08 -2.23 10.13
CA ARG A 109 3.26 -3.11 10.26
C ARG A 109 3.67 -3.29 11.71
N ASP A 110 3.69 -2.22 12.50
CA ASP A 110 3.98 -2.26 13.93
C ASP A 110 2.99 -3.18 14.65
N LEU A 111 1.69 -3.03 14.32
CA LEU A 111 0.64 -3.89 14.85
C LEU A 111 0.84 -5.35 14.43
N ALA A 112 1.14 -5.63 13.16
CA ALA A 112 1.42 -6.98 12.69
C ALA A 112 2.65 -7.61 13.38
N GLN A 113 3.69 -6.83 13.67
CA GLN A 113 4.86 -7.29 14.42
C GLN A 113 4.53 -7.61 15.89
N MET A 114 3.67 -6.80 16.52
CA MET A 114 3.17 -7.08 17.86
C MET A 114 2.30 -8.34 17.86
N GLU A 115 1.38 -8.49 16.92
CA GLU A 115 0.53 -9.68 16.75
C GLU A 115 1.36 -10.94 16.53
N ALA A 116 2.42 -10.87 15.72
CA ALA A 116 3.30 -12.02 15.48
C ALA A 116 3.98 -12.55 16.76
N LYS A 117 4.23 -11.67 17.74
CA LYS A 117 4.87 -12.00 19.02
C LYS A 117 3.87 -12.23 20.16
N ALA A 118 2.60 -11.90 19.97
CA ALA A 118 1.59 -11.96 21.02
C ALA A 118 1.37 -13.41 21.49
N VAL A 119 1.19 -13.61 22.79
CA VAL A 119 0.71 -14.88 23.35
C VAL A 119 -0.80 -14.82 23.62
N GLU A 120 -1.33 -13.60 23.77
CA GLU A 120 -2.73 -13.30 23.99
C GLU A 120 -3.10 -11.98 23.30
N LEU A 121 -4.32 -11.91 22.74
CA LEU A 121 -4.93 -10.73 22.15
C LEU A 121 -6.33 -10.54 22.72
N GLN A 122 -6.54 -9.50 23.54
CA GLN A 122 -7.85 -9.09 24.04
C GLN A 122 -8.27 -7.79 23.36
N LEU A 123 -9.27 -7.87 22.48
CA LEU A 123 -9.60 -6.81 21.55
C LEU A 123 -11.02 -6.30 21.81
N TYR A 124 -11.17 -4.99 21.95
CA TYR A 124 -12.47 -4.33 22.16
C TYR A 124 -12.72 -3.30 21.06
N ASP A 125 -13.82 -3.48 20.33
CA ASP A 125 -14.24 -2.55 19.28
C ASP A 125 -15.67 -2.05 19.52
N PRO A 126 -15.84 -0.75 19.84
CA PRO A 126 -17.16 -0.19 20.14
C PRO A 126 -17.97 0.22 18.91
N LEU A 127 -17.32 0.43 17.74
CA LEU A 127 -17.94 1.13 16.62
C LEU A 127 -18.08 0.32 15.34
N ASN A 128 -17.33 -0.76 15.17
CA ASN A 128 -17.32 -1.58 13.97
C ASN A 128 -16.78 -2.98 14.28
N VAL A 129 -16.99 -3.93 13.38
CA VAL A 129 -16.38 -5.27 13.50
C VAL A 129 -14.86 -5.11 13.51
N HIS A 130 -14.16 -5.76 14.44
CA HIS A 130 -12.69 -5.67 14.51
C HIS A 130 -12.03 -6.07 13.19
N GLY A 131 -10.94 -5.40 12.82
CA GLY A 131 -10.28 -5.57 11.53
C GLY A 131 -9.88 -7.00 11.16
N LEU A 132 -9.49 -7.82 12.14
CA LEU A 132 -9.14 -9.24 11.92
C LEU A 132 -10.35 -10.10 11.55
N LEU A 133 -11.55 -9.70 11.98
CA LEU A 133 -12.79 -10.42 11.71
C LEU A 133 -13.44 -9.97 10.40
N GLN A 134 -13.03 -8.81 9.84
CA GLN A 134 -13.66 -8.24 8.65
C GLN A 134 -13.46 -9.11 7.40
N THR A 135 -14.51 -9.17 6.59
CA THR A 135 -14.49 -9.58 5.18
C THR A 135 -13.97 -8.45 4.30
N PRO A 136 -13.40 -8.73 3.11
CA PRO A 136 -12.98 -7.70 2.18
C PRO A 136 -14.10 -6.69 1.86
N GLU A 137 -15.34 -7.16 1.73
CA GLU A 137 -16.51 -6.34 1.42
C GLU A 137 -16.87 -5.39 2.56
N TYR A 138 -16.83 -5.88 3.82
CA TYR A 138 -17.06 -5.02 4.99
C TYR A 138 -15.95 -3.99 5.14
N ALA A 139 -14.69 -4.42 4.98
CA ALA A 139 -13.54 -3.53 5.02
C ALA A 139 -13.64 -2.42 3.95
N ARG A 140 -14.03 -2.76 2.72
CA ARG A 140 -14.29 -1.78 1.65
C ARG A 140 -15.37 -0.79 2.07
N GLY A 141 -16.51 -1.27 2.56
CA GLY A 141 -17.62 -0.43 3.01
C GLY A 141 -17.21 0.58 4.09
N LEU A 142 -16.42 0.14 5.07
CA LEU A 142 -15.84 1.00 6.11
C LEU A 142 -14.85 2.03 5.52
N LEU A 143 -13.92 1.60 4.67
CA LEU A 143 -12.85 2.46 4.14
C LEU A 143 -13.39 3.57 3.24
N LEU A 144 -14.46 3.30 2.46
CA LEU A 144 -15.11 4.29 1.60
C LEU A 144 -15.79 5.43 2.37
N MET A 145 -16.07 5.25 3.67
CA MET A 145 -16.68 6.30 4.52
C MET A 145 -15.65 7.29 5.08
N ARG A 146 -14.36 6.96 5.03
CA ARG A 146 -13.29 7.80 5.57
C ARG A 146 -13.28 9.16 4.86
N ARG A 147 -13.07 10.24 5.62
CA ARG A 147 -12.90 11.60 5.10
C ARG A 147 -11.56 12.20 5.57
N PRO A 148 -10.76 12.82 4.69
CA PRO A 148 -10.91 12.94 3.22
C PRO A 148 -11.03 11.58 2.51
N ALA A 149 -11.63 11.51 1.32
CA ALA A 149 -11.79 10.20 0.66
C ALA A 149 -10.42 9.56 0.35
N TYR A 150 -10.33 8.24 0.51
CA TYR A 150 -9.22 7.47 -0.06
C TYR A 150 -9.44 7.29 -1.56
N THR A 151 -8.35 7.17 -2.32
CA THR A 151 -8.35 6.67 -3.68
C THR A 151 -8.67 5.18 -3.71
N GLU A 152 -9.09 4.65 -4.86
CA GLU A 152 -9.38 3.21 -5.01
C GLU A 152 -8.14 2.36 -4.67
N GLU A 153 -6.94 2.78 -5.11
CA GLU A 153 -5.70 2.07 -4.82
C GLU A 153 -5.34 2.05 -3.33
N GLU A 154 -5.62 3.14 -2.61
CA GLU A 154 -5.46 3.19 -1.16
C GLU A 154 -6.44 2.23 -0.48
N VAL A 155 -7.71 2.20 -0.90
CA VAL A 155 -8.72 1.27 -0.38
C VAL A 155 -8.26 -0.17 -0.58
N GLU A 156 -7.88 -0.56 -1.79
CA GLU A 156 -7.37 -1.92 -2.08
C GLU A 156 -6.17 -2.29 -1.21
N ARG A 157 -5.25 -1.34 -1.03
CA ARG A 157 -4.08 -1.56 -0.20
C ARG A 157 -4.44 -1.78 1.26
N PHE A 158 -5.35 -1.00 1.82
CA PHE A 158 -5.80 -1.18 3.21
C PHE A 158 -6.56 -2.50 3.40
N ILE A 159 -7.36 -2.92 2.41
CA ILE A 159 -8.03 -4.23 2.42
C ILE A 159 -6.99 -5.35 2.41
N ALA A 160 -6.04 -5.31 1.48
CA ALA A 160 -4.95 -6.29 1.41
C ALA A 160 -4.16 -6.37 2.71
N ALA A 161 -3.90 -5.23 3.35
CA ALA A 161 -3.21 -5.17 4.64
C ALA A 161 -4.01 -5.85 5.77
N ARG A 162 -5.34 -5.69 5.78
CA ARG A 162 -6.23 -6.39 6.75
C ARG A 162 -6.26 -7.89 6.51
N VAL A 163 -6.34 -8.32 5.25
CA VAL A 163 -6.31 -9.75 4.89
C VAL A 163 -4.99 -10.39 5.29
N ALA A 164 -3.85 -9.73 5.01
CA ALA A 164 -2.54 -10.24 5.38
C ALA A 164 -2.38 -10.48 6.90
N ARG A 165 -3.03 -9.65 7.74
CA ARG A 165 -3.01 -9.82 9.20
C ARG A 165 -3.74 -11.07 9.70
N LYS A 166 -4.62 -11.68 8.89
CA LYS A 166 -5.33 -12.91 9.28
C LYS A 166 -4.39 -14.12 9.46
N ALA A 167 -3.14 -14.03 9.00
CA ALA A 167 -2.11 -15.04 9.26
C ALA A 167 -1.89 -15.32 10.76
N VAL A 168 -2.29 -14.42 11.67
CA VAL A 168 -2.26 -14.66 13.13
C VAL A 168 -3.09 -15.87 13.55
N PHE A 169 -4.18 -16.17 12.83
CA PHE A 169 -5.04 -17.34 13.09
C PHE A 169 -4.42 -18.66 12.64
N GLU A 170 -3.41 -18.61 11.76
CA GLU A 170 -2.73 -19.78 11.20
C GLU A 170 -1.45 -20.14 11.98
N ARG A 171 -1.09 -19.36 13.01
CA ARG A 171 0.13 -19.57 13.79
C ARG A 171 0.02 -20.82 14.66
N ASP A 172 1.14 -21.52 14.85
CA ASP A 172 1.28 -22.64 15.80
C ASP A 172 2.48 -22.42 16.74
N PRO A 173 2.28 -22.29 18.07
CA PRO A 173 0.98 -22.23 18.74
C PRO A 173 0.25 -20.92 18.45
N ALA A 174 -1.05 -21.02 18.20
CA ALA A 174 -1.91 -19.84 18.04
C ALA A 174 -1.97 -19.04 19.37
N PRO A 175 -1.98 -17.70 19.32
CA PRO A 175 -2.25 -16.93 20.52
C PRO A 175 -3.68 -17.17 21.01
N GLU A 176 -3.95 -16.94 22.30
CA GLU A 176 -5.32 -16.82 22.78
C GLU A 176 -5.92 -15.52 22.22
N ILE A 177 -7.08 -15.57 21.58
CA ILE A 177 -7.68 -14.40 20.93
C ILE A 177 -9.13 -14.24 21.40
N SER A 178 -9.43 -13.08 21.97
CA SER A 178 -10.78 -12.70 22.40
C SER A 178 -11.20 -11.38 21.78
N PHE A 179 -12.48 -11.30 21.39
CA PHE A 179 -13.08 -10.11 20.80
C PHE A 179 -14.34 -9.72 21.59
N VAL A 180 -14.36 -8.48 22.07
CA VAL A 180 -15.53 -7.85 22.66
C VAL A 180 -16.07 -6.82 21.66
N LEU A 181 -17.25 -7.11 21.10
CA LEU A 181 -17.92 -6.24 20.15
C LEU A 181 -19.20 -5.67 20.76
N GLU A 182 -19.41 -4.36 20.64
CA GLU A 182 -20.69 -3.77 21.03
C GLU A 182 -21.81 -4.10 20.05
N GLU A 183 -23.03 -4.31 20.57
CA GLU A 183 -24.25 -4.55 19.77
C GLU A 183 -24.47 -3.48 18.70
N TRP A 184 -23.99 -2.26 18.97
CA TRP A 184 -24.07 -1.14 18.06
C TRP A 184 -23.47 -1.40 16.68
N THR A 185 -22.41 -2.21 16.62
CA THR A 185 -21.77 -2.66 15.39
C THR A 185 -22.75 -3.40 14.45
N LEU A 186 -23.76 -4.07 15.01
CA LEU A 186 -24.80 -4.76 14.26
C LEU A 186 -25.99 -3.85 13.93
N ARG A 187 -26.27 -2.87 14.79
CA ARG A 187 -27.40 -1.93 14.63
C ARG A 187 -27.12 -0.81 13.63
N ARG A 188 -25.84 -0.49 13.39
CA ARG A 188 -25.41 0.50 12.41
C ARG A 188 -24.59 -0.15 11.31
N PRO A 189 -25.24 -0.73 10.28
CA PRO A 189 -24.51 -1.40 9.20
C PRO A 189 -23.57 -0.43 8.49
N LEU A 190 -22.34 -0.90 8.27
CA LEU A 190 -21.38 -0.24 7.38
C LEU A 190 -21.51 -0.86 5.99
N GLY A 191 -21.66 -0.02 4.97
CA GLY A 191 -22.09 -0.45 3.64
C GLY A 191 -23.59 -0.74 3.62
N ASP A 192 -24.01 -1.67 2.77
CA ASP A 192 -25.41 -2.11 2.72
C ASP A 192 -25.70 -3.26 3.70
N ARG A 193 -27.00 -3.56 3.90
CA ARG A 193 -27.42 -4.68 4.77
C ARG A 193 -26.94 -6.05 4.27
N ALA A 194 -26.70 -6.21 2.97
CA ALA A 194 -26.21 -7.46 2.41
C ALA A 194 -24.73 -7.67 2.75
N VAL A 195 -23.92 -6.60 2.79
CA VAL A 195 -22.53 -6.61 3.26
C VAL A 195 -22.48 -7.04 4.73
N LEU A 196 -23.29 -6.43 5.60
CA LEU A 196 -23.34 -6.83 7.01
C LEU A 196 -23.79 -8.30 7.16
N ARG A 197 -24.77 -8.75 6.37
CA ARG A 197 -25.21 -10.15 6.41
C ARG A 197 -24.09 -11.12 5.99
N ARG A 198 -23.37 -10.81 4.91
CA ARG A 198 -22.22 -11.62 4.46
C ARG A 198 -21.11 -11.64 5.49
N GLN A 199 -20.84 -10.51 6.16
CA GLN A 199 -19.86 -10.44 7.26
C GLN A 199 -20.16 -11.40 8.41
N LEU A 200 -21.43 -11.70 8.68
CA LEU A 200 -21.87 -12.55 9.80
C LEU A 200 -22.13 -14.00 9.40
N THR A 201 -22.10 -14.31 8.10
CA THR A 201 -22.35 -15.66 7.60
C THR A 201 -21.00 -16.35 7.40
N PRO A 202 -20.78 -17.58 7.91
CA PRO A 202 -19.58 -18.34 7.59
C PRO A 202 -19.45 -18.53 6.08
N ALA A 203 -18.23 -18.50 5.56
CA ALA A 203 -17.92 -18.95 4.21
C ALA A 203 -18.07 -20.46 4.10
#